data_AF-A0A0C9TZE5-F1
#
_entry.id   AF-A0A0C9TZE5-F1
#
_cell.length_a   1.000
_cell.length_b   1.000
_cell.length_c   1.000
_cell.angle_alpha   90.00
_cell.angle_beta   90.00
_cell.angle_gamma   90.00
#
_symmetry.space_group_name_H-M   'P 1'
#
loop_
_entity.id
_entity.type
_entity.pdbx_description
1 polymer ?
#
loop_
_entity_poly.entity_id
_entity_poly.type
_entity_poly.pdbx_seq_one_letter_code
_entity_poly.pdbx_strand_id
1 'polypeptide(L)'
;TYMTRPTDPLQVLPPELIGNTFYFWLLDHVYPNTKYSHSQLPVLLALVSKSWRDFVYASPLLWAHIIIDTSQGTVANLHALRKRLERSQGAPLFLDVEVGEHP
;
A
#
# COMPACT_ATOMS: atom_id res chain seq x y z
N THR A 1 38.64 10.42 -3.61
CA THR A 1 37.22 10.71 -3.91
C THR A 1 36.37 9.90 -2.96
N TYR A 2 35.64 10.54 -2.04
CA TYR A 2 34.77 9.82 -1.10
C TYR A 2 33.59 9.24 -1.89
N MET A 3 33.52 7.91 -2.03
CA MET A 3 32.32 7.27 -2.56
C MET A 3 31.21 7.41 -1.51
N THR A 4 30.20 8.21 -1.82
CA THR A 4 28.96 8.26 -1.03
C THR A 4 28.31 6.89 -1.11
N ARG A 5 28.30 6.20 0.03
CA ARG A 5 27.67 4.89 0.15
C ARG A 5 26.18 5.05 -0.15
N PRO A 6 25.56 4.18 -0.97
CA PRO A 6 24.13 4.25 -1.21
C PRO A 6 23.40 4.09 0.14
N THR A 7 22.61 5.09 0.52
CA THR A 7 21.82 5.09 1.76
C THR A 7 20.41 4.59 1.54
N ASP A 8 19.99 4.50 0.27
CA ASP A 8 18.67 3.98 -0.08
C ASP A 8 18.66 2.44 0.04
N PRO A 9 17.81 1.86 0.90
CA PRO A 9 17.69 0.41 1.06
C PRO A 9 17.44 -0.32 -0.26
N LEU A 10 16.72 0.29 -1.20
CA LEU A 10 16.42 -0.29 -2.52
C LEU A 10 17.66 -0.41 -3.42
N GLN A 11 18.77 0.26 -3.09
CA GLN A 11 20.04 0.19 -3.82
C GLN A 11 21.02 -0.81 -3.21
N VAL A 12 20.73 -1.32 -2.00
CA VAL A 12 21.67 -2.17 -1.24
C VAL A 12 21.07 -3.51 -0.80
N LEU A 13 19.74 -3.62 -0.75
CA LEU A 13 19.03 -4.85 -0.42
C LEU A 13 18.29 -5.42 -1.64
N PRO A 14 18.11 -6.75 -1.71
CA PRO A 14 17.25 -7.38 -2.70
C PRO A 14 15.82 -6.79 -2.67
N PRO A 15 15.20 -6.56 -3.84
CA PRO A 15 13.86 -6.00 -3.93
C PRO A 15 12.80 -6.84 -3.21
N GLU A 16 12.98 -8.16 -3.13
CA GLU A 16 12.07 -9.07 -2.44
C GLU A 16 12.05 -8.82 -0.93
N LEU A 17 13.20 -8.50 -0.32
CA LEU A 17 13.28 -8.18 1.10
C LEU A 17 12.55 -6.87 1.39
N ILE A 18 12.79 -5.83 0.59
CA ILE A 18 12.11 -4.54 0.75
C ILE A 18 10.60 -4.69 0.53
N GLY A 19 10.21 -5.44 -0.51
CA GLY A 19 8.81 -5.74 -0.80
C GLY A 19 8.11 -6.44 0.37
N ASN A 20 8.75 -7.45 0.97
CA ASN A 20 8.22 -8.13 2.14
C ASN A 20 8.15 -7.20 3.37
N THR A 21 9.18 -6.38 3.62
CA THR A 21 9.16 -5.40 4.71
C THR A 21 7.99 -4.43 4.55
N PHE A 22 7.78 -3.90 3.35
CA PHE A 22 6.66 -3.00 3.06
C PHE A 22 5.31 -3.72 3.22
N TYR A 23 5.21 -4.96 2.74
CA TYR A 23 4.01 -5.77 2.88
C TYR A 23 3.66 -6.03 4.35
N PHE A 24 4.62 -6.44 5.18
CA PHE A 24 4.38 -6.64 6.62
C PHE A 24 4.01 -5.34 7.34
N TRP A 25 4.68 -4.22 7.00
CA TRP A 25 4.31 -2.91 7.54
C TRP A 25 2.87 -2.53 7.19
N LEU A 26 2.41 -2.83 5.97
CA LEU A 26 1.01 -2.62 5.58
C LEU A 26 0.05 -3.49 6.40
N LEU A 27 0.35 -4.78 6.58
CA LEU A 27 -0.48 -5.70 7.37
C LEU A 27 -0.59 -5.25 8.83
N ASP A 28 0.52 -4.83 9.45
CA ASP A 28 0.53 -4.34 10.84
C ASP A 28 -0.29 -3.06 11.03
N HIS A 29 -0.52 -2.28 9.98
CA HIS A 29 -1.38 -1.09 10.02
C HIS A 29 -2.83 -1.39 9.64
N VAL A 30 -3.09 -2.51 8.97
CA VAL A 30 -4.44 -3.00 8.68
C VAL A 30 -5.04 -3.69 9.90
N TYR A 31 -4.27 -4.50 10.63
CA TYR A 31 -4.74 -5.24 11.81
C TYR A 31 -4.17 -4.65 13.12
N PRO A 32 -4.97 -4.37 14.18
CA PRO A 32 -6.32 -4.85 14.43
C PRO A 32 -7.45 -3.80 14.34
N ASN A 33 -7.16 -2.51 14.15
CA ASN A 33 -8.18 -1.45 13.95
C ASN A 33 -7.44 -0.11 13.82
N THR A 34 -7.32 0.49 12.63
CA THR A 34 -6.69 1.82 12.54
C THR A 34 -7.57 2.84 11.84
N LYS A 35 -7.62 4.03 12.45
CA LYS A 35 -8.34 5.26 12.08
C LYS A 35 -7.92 5.86 10.73
N TYR A 36 -7.13 5.15 9.92
CA TYR A 36 -6.59 5.65 8.67
C TYR A 36 -7.42 5.12 7.51
N SER A 37 -7.69 5.97 6.52
CA SER A 37 -8.22 5.47 5.25
C SER A 37 -7.16 4.55 4.63
N HIS A 38 -7.36 3.24 4.75
CA HIS A 38 -6.44 2.19 4.30
C HIS A 38 -6.05 2.31 2.82
N SER A 39 -6.84 3.05 2.03
CA SER A 39 -6.53 3.46 0.68
C SER A 39 -5.18 4.21 0.54
N GLN A 40 -4.70 4.86 1.61
CA GLN A 40 -3.52 5.72 1.59
C GLN A 40 -2.21 5.04 1.99
N LEU A 41 -2.24 3.84 2.59
CA LEU A 41 -1.03 3.26 3.22
C LEU A 41 0.14 3.04 2.23
N PRO A 42 -0.05 2.45 1.02
CA PRO A 42 1.05 2.35 0.06
C PRO A 42 1.53 3.72 -0.43
N VAL A 43 0.63 4.71 -0.49
CA VAL A 43 0.99 6.07 -0.90
C VAL A 43 1.96 6.70 0.10
N LEU A 44 1.84 6.42 1.40
CA LEU A 44 2.78 6.93 2.41
C LEU A 44 4.22 6.47 2.15
N LEU A 45 4.41 5.20 1.79
CA LEU A 45 5.73 4.67 1.41
C LEU A 45 6.29 5.38 0.16
N ALA A 46 5.40 5.70 -0.79
CA ALA A 46 5.77 6.40 -2.02
C ALA A 46 6.17 7.89 -1.81
N LEU A 47 5.95 8.47 -0.62
CA LEU A 47 6.34 9.84 -0.30
C LEU A 47 7.77 9.96 0.26
N VAL A 48 8.45 8.85 0.56
CA VAL A 48 9.79 8.84 1.17
C VAL A 48 10.87 9.33 0.20
N SER A 49 10.89 8.77 -1.02
CA SER A 49 11.87 9.13 -2.05
C SER A 49 11.36 8.74 -3.44
N LYS A 50 12.02 9.24 -4.50
CA LYS A 50 11.72 8.81 -5.88
C LYS A 50 11.88 7.30 -6.05
N SER A 51 12.94 6.72 -5.50
CA SER A 51 13.22 5.28 -5.60
C SER A 51 12.12 4.45 -4.94
N TRP A 52 11.70 4.85 -3.74
CA TRP A 52 10.60 4.18 -3.03
C TRP A 52 9.28 4.30 -3.77
N ARG A 53 8.99 5.49 -4.31
CA ARG A 53 7.82 5.71 -5.16
C ARG A 53 7.80 4.75 -6.34
N ASP A 54 8.89 4.71 -7.10
CA ASP A 54 8.97 3.91 -8.32
C ASP A 54 8.81 2.41 -7.98
N PHE A 55 9.43 1.95 -6.87
CA PHE A 55 9.27 0.59 -6.37
C PHE A 55 7.84 0.26 -5.93
N VAL A 56 7.22 1.13 -5.13
CA VAL A 56 5.86 0.91 -4.62
C VAL A 56 4.83 0.82 -5.75
N TYR A 57 4.93 1.71 -6.75
CA TYR A 57 4.02 1.69 -7.90
C TYR A 57 4.27 0.51 -8.85
N ALA A 58 5.48 -0.06 -8.84
CA ALA A 58 5.82 -1.25 -9.60
C ALA A 58 5.52 -2.57 -8.86
N SER A 59 5.06 -2.53 -7.61
CA SER A 59 4.88 -3.70 -6.75
C SER A 59 3.39 -4.02 -6.54
N PRO A 60 2.79 -4.94 -7.32
CA PRO A 60 1.34 -5.12 -7.32
C PRO A 60 0.78 -5.63 -5.99
N LEU A 61 1.56 -6.43 -5.24
CA LEU A 61 1.16 -6.97 -3.93
C LEU A 61 0.89 -5.88 -2.88
N LEU A 62 1.58 -4.73 -2.95
CA LEU A 62 1.36 -3.63 -2.02
C LEU A 62 -0.02 -2.96 -2.22
N TRP A 63 -0.65 -3.18 -3.37
CA TRP A 63 -1.98 -2.66 -3.71
C TRP A 63 -3.09 -3.70 -3.54
N ALA A 64 -2.75 -4.94 -3.19
CA ALA A 64 -3.66 -6.08 -3.22
C ALA A 64 -4.61 -6.18 -2.01
N HIS A 65 -4.26 -5.59 -0.87
CA HIS A 65 -5.16 -5.45 0.27
C HIS A 65 -6.11 -4.27 0.06
N ILE A 66 -7.42 -4.52 0.10
CA ILE A 66 -8.46 -3.52 -0.12
C ILE A 66 -9.48 -3.64 1.00
N ILE A 67 -9.72 -2.53 1.68
CA ILE A 67 -10.74 -2.42 2.72
C ILE A 67 -11.87 -1.58 2.15
N ILE A 68 -13.07 -2.13 2.16
CA ILE A 68 -14.30 -1.49 1.67
C ILE A 68 -15.16 -1.19 2.89
N ASP A 69 -15.16 0.07 3.31
CA ASP A 69 -16.09 0.56 4.32
C ASP A 69 -17.42 0.92 3.65
N THR A 70 -18.47 0.16 3.97
CA THR A 70 -19.80 0.36 3.36
C THR A 70 -20.57 1.53 3.97
N SER A 71 -20.10 2.10 5.08
CA SER A 71 -20.70 3.30 5.70
C SER A 71 -20.30 4.58 4.96
N GLN A 72 -19.12 4.59 4.33
CA GLN A 72 -18.55 5.74 3.63
C GLN A 72 -18.98 5.74 2.15
N GLY A 73 -20.28 5.86 1.91
CA GLY A 73 -20.87 5.94 0.58
C GLY A 73 -20.45 7.22 -0.18
N THR A 74 -19.35 7.17 -0.94
CA THR A 74 -18.95 8.28 -1.84
C THR A 74 -18.23 7.81 -3.11
N VAL A 75 -18.36 8.61 -4.18
CA VAL A 75 -17.74 8.39 -5.51
C VAL A 75 -16.20 8.48 -5.47
N ALA A 76 -15.64 9.27 -4.55
CA ALA A 76 -14.18 9.39 -4.39
C ALA A 76 -13.52 8.06 -4.00
N ASN A 77 -14.20 7.27 -3.16
CA ASN A 77 -13.77 5.92 -2.79
C ASN A 77 -13.77 4.96 -3.99
N LEU A 78 -14.72 5.10 -4.92
CA LEU A 78 -14.76 4.28 -6.14
C LEU A 78 -13.59 4.58 -7.08
N HIS A 79 -13.21 5.86 -7.24
CA HIS A 79 -12.06 6.20 -8.08
C HIS A 79 -10.75 5.67 -7.48
N ALA A 80 -10.56 5.83 -6.16
CA ALA A 80 -9.42 5.30 -5.44
C ALA A 80 -9.36 3.77 -5.52
N LEU A 81 -10.51 3.10 -5.35
CA LEU A 81 -10.65 1.65 -5.50
C LEU A 81 -10.26 1.20 -6.91
N ARG A 82 -10.80 1.83 -7.95
CA ARG A 82 -10.44 1.51 -9.34
C ARG A 82 -8.95 1.66 -9.58
N LYS A 83 -8.34 2.75 -9.14
CA LYS A 83 -6.89 2.97 -9.29
C LYS A 83 -6.08 1.92 -8.54
N ARG A 84 -6.56 1.46 -7.39
CA ARG A 84 -5.92 0.40 -6.61
C ARG A 84 -6.01 -0.95 -7.33
N LEU A 85 -7.17 -1.30 -7.88
CA LEU A 85 -7.36 -2.49 -8.71
C LEU A 85 -6.51 -2.46 -9.99
N GLU A 86 -6.37 -1.31 -10.64
CA GLU A 86 -5.49 -1.16 -11.80
C GLU A 86 -4.01 -1.44 -11.43
N ARG A 87 -3.60 -1.07 -10.20
CA ARG A 87 -2.22 -1.24 -9.71
C ARG A 87 -1.93 -2.63 -9.15
N SER A 88 -2.94 -3.40 -8.74
CA SER A 88 -2.74 -4.76 -8.28
C SER A 88 -2.41 -5.75 -9.41
N GLN A 89 -2.58 -5.35 -10.69
CA GLN A 89 -2.08 -6.04 -11.89
C GLN A 89 -2.28 -7.58 -11.92
N GLY A 90 -3.35 -8.09 -11.31
CA GLY A 90 -3.68 -9.52 -11.25
C GLY A 90 -3.09 -10.30 -10.07
N ALA A 91 -2.45 -9.63 -9.11
CA ALA A 91 -2.08 -10.24 -7.83
C ALA A 91 -3.32 -10.72 -7.05
N PRO A 92 -3.22 -11.78 -6.24
CA PRO A 92 -4.30 -12.23 -5.38
C PRO A 92 -4.79 -11.10 -4.48
N LEU A 93 -6.09 -10.77 -4.57
CA LEU A 93 -6.69 -9.69 -3.79
C LEU A 93 -7.15 -10.19 -2.43
N PHE A 94 -6.94 -9.36 -1.41
CA PHE A 94 -7.50 -9.54 -0.08
C PHE A 94 -8.51 -8.44 0.16
N LEU A 95 -9.77 -8.83 0.37
CA LEU A 95 -10.90 -7.93 0.50
C LEU A 95 -11.47 -8.05 1.91
N ASP A 96 -11.39 -6.96 2.67
CA ASP A 96 -12.10 -6.84 3.94
C ASP A 96 -13.28 -5.88 3.74
N VAL A 97 -14.49 -6.34 4.05
CA VAL A 97 -15.70 -5.54 3.95
C VAL A 97 -16.15 -5.19 5.34
N GLU A 98 -16.01 -3.92 5.69
CA GLU A 98 -16.45 -3.38 6.96
C GLU A 98 -17.88 -2.88 6.78
N VAL A 99 -18.83 -3.62 7.35
CA VAL A 99 -20.23 -3.21 7.42
C VAL A 99 -20.36 -2.29 8.62
N GLY A 100 -20.45 -0.98 8.39
CA GLY A 100 -20.65 -0.03 9.48
C GLY A 100 -21.94 -0.35 10.23
N GLU A 101 -21.88 -0.40 11.57
CA GLU A 101 -23.06 -0.56 12.40
C GLU A 101 -23.96 0.68 12.25
N HIS A 102 -25.02 0.55 11.45
CA HIS A 102 -26.18 1.42 11.54
C HIS A 102 -27.29 0.61 12.21
N PRO A 103 -27.87 1.07 13.34
CA PRO A 103 -29.03 0.42 13.95
C PRO A 103 -30.27 0.44 13.03
#